data_AF-A0A938E901-F1
#
_entry.id   AF-A0A938E901-F1
#
_cell.length_a   1.000
_cell.length_b   1.000
_cell.length_c   1.000
_cell.angle_alpha   90.00
_cell.angle_beta   90.00
_cell.angle_gamma   90.00
#
_symmetry.space_group_name_H-M   'P 1'
#
loop_
_entity.id
_entity.type
_entity.pdbx_description
1 polymer ?
#
loop_
_entity_poly.entity_id
_entity_poly.type
_entity_poly.pdbx_seq_one_letter_code
_entity_poly.pdbx_strand_id
1 'polypeptide(L)'
;MDELRSTNELRLDAVPTLRRPIMIAAFKGWNDGGQGATTALSHLVETWSATRFAEIDPEAFLDFQAVRPTVVLEEGASRRIVWPENLFHHAPIPGLDRDAVLLLGVEPSYRWRTFTDLVTGLAKQLGVELVVTLGALLADVPHTRPAPVTGAASDPALVEELGLQLSRYEGPTGIVGVLHDGCQKADLRSVSLWAAVPHYVSLAPSPRAARALCERLSDLLGTPIDVAELAAEEESYAAQVSAAVSSDAETQSYVEELEQRADTLDMLLESEDLPTGESLAAELTRYLREHERRRKDEPGSTAPDA
;
A
#
# COMPACT_ATOMS: atom_id res chain seq x y z
N MET A 1 27.79 -21.67 1.95
CA MET A 1 27.23 -21.10 0.71
C MET A 1 26.26 -22.14 0.21
N ASP A 2 25.05 -22.14 0.77
CA ASP A 2 24.00 -23.08 0.35
C ASP A 2 23.56 -22.63 -1.03
N GLU A 3 23.64 -23.52 -2.03
CA GLU A 3 23.20 -23.23 -3.40
C GLU A 3 21.73 -22.80 -3.37
N LEU A 4 21.37 -21.74 -4.10
CA LEU A 4 19.96 -21.42 -4.37
C LEU A 4 19.32 -22.65 -5.03
N ARG A 5 18.56 -23.41 -4.25
CA ARG A 5 17.87 -24.61 -4.72
C ARG A 5 16.41 -24.28 -4.92
N SER A 6 15.95 -24.46 -6.16
CA SER A 6 14.52 -24.54 -6.43
C SER A 6 13.91 -25.63 -5.53
N THR A 7 12.82 -25.28 -4.86
CA THR A 7 11.96 -26.24 -4.18
C THR A 7 10.74 -26.51 -5.07
N ASN A 8 9.89 -27.46 -4.69
CA ASN A 8 8.63 -27.65 -5.42
C ASN A 8 7.78 -26.37 -5.41
N GLU A 9 7.85 -25.58 -4.34
CA GLU A 9 7.05 -24.37 -4.17
C GLU A 9 7.70 -23.09 -4.72
N LEU A 10 9.04 -22.99 -4.74
CA LEU A 10 9.78 -21.85 -5.31
C LEU A 10 10.58 -22.29 -6.53
N ARG A 11 10.19 -21.77 -7.69
CA ARG A 11 10.80 -22.10 -8.98
C ARG A 11 11.65 -20.92 -9.45
N LEU A 12 12.91 -21.21 -9.73
CA LEU A 12 13.89 -20.23 -10.22
C LEU A 12 14.12 -20.48 -11.71
N ASP A 13 13.85 -19.47 -12.53
CA ASP A 13 14.16 -19.49 -13.96
C ASP A 13 15.66 -19.25 -14.17
N ALA A 14 16.21 -18.28 -13.45
CA ALA A 14 17.64 -17.97 -13.38
C ALA A 14 17.96 -17.27 -12.05
N VAL A 15 19.20 -17.40 -11.55
CA VAL A 15 19.65 -16.61 -10.39
C VAL A 15 20.36 -15.36 -10.90
N PRO A 16 19.81 -14.15 -10.65
CA PRO A 16 20.46 -12.91 -11.10
C PRO A 16 21.71 -12.61 -10.26
N THR A 17 22.69 -11.97 -10.88
CA THR A 17 23.79 -11.33 -10.14
C THR A 17 23.36 -9.91 -9.82
N LEU A 18 23.22 -9.60 -8.52
CA LEU A 18 22.66 -8.34 -8.03
C LEU A 18 23.69 -7.54 -7.24
N ARG A 19 23.61 -6.22 -7.33
CA ARG A 19 24.40 -5.23 -6.59
C ARG A 19 23.54 -4.65 -5.49
N ARG A 20 23.89 -4.96 -4.23
CA ARG A 20 23.28 -4.37 -3.03
C ARG A 20 21.74 -4.26 -3.09
N PRO A 21 21.04 -5.37 -3.39
CA PRO A 21 19.66 -5.29 -3.83
C PRO A 21 18.69 -4.82 -2.75
N ILE A 22 17.61 -4.18 -3.17
CA ILE A 22 16.43 -3.87 -2.35
C ILE A 22 15.27 -4.69 -2.88
N MET A 23 14.51 -5.34 -2.01
CA MET A 23 13.28 -6.03 -2.40
C MET A 23 12.09 -5.09 -2.22
N ILE A 24 11.21 -5.01 -3.22
CA ILE A 24 9.97 -4.24 -3.19
C ILE A 24 8.82 -5.21 -3.46
N ALA A 25 7.86 -5.31 -2.55
CA ALA A 25 6.79 -6.30 -2.62
C ALA A 25 5.39 -5.66 -2.54
N ALA A 26 4.47 -6.13 -3.37
CA ALA A 26 3.06 -5.73 -3.34
C ALA A 26 2.18 -6.95 -3.63
N PHE A 27 1.11 -7.09 -2.85
CA PHE A 27 0.21 -8.24 -2.92
C PHE A 27 -1.22 -7.79 -3.20
N LYS A 28 -1.84 -8.33 -4.25
CA LYS A 28 -3.29 -8.20 -4.47
C LYS A 28 -4.02 -8.90 -3.33
N GLY A 29 -5.09 -8.31 -2.83
CA GLY A 29 -5.87 -8.89 -1.74
C GLY A 29 -6.30 -7.84 -0.73
N TRP A 30 -6.33 -8.22 0.55
CA TRP A 30 -6.84 -7.36 1.61
C TRP A 30 -6.00 -6.08 1.82
N ASN A 31 -4.70 -6.15 1.56
CA ASN A 31 -3.75 -5.06 1.76
C ASN A 31 -3.61 -4.08 0.56
N ASP A 32 -4.51 -4.13 -0.42
CA ASP A 32 -4.37 -3.41 -1.70
C ASP A 32 -5.68 -2.70 -2.12
N GLY A 33 -6.17 -1.82 -1.25
CA GLY A 33 -7.33 -0.97 -1.51
C GLY A 33 -7.17 -0.16 -2.81
N GLY A 34 -8.20 -0.19 -3.66
CA GLY A 34 -8.14 0.44 -4.98
C GLY A 34 -6.97 -0.03 -5.84
N GLN A 35 -6.41 -1.23 -5.60
CA GLN A 35 -5.26 -1.78 -6.32
C GLN A 35 -4.03 -0.84 -6.39
N GLY A 36 -3.89 0.10 -5.44
CA GLY A 36 -2.87 1.14 -5.52
C GLY A 36 -1.44 0.58 -5.43
N ALA A 37 -1.20 -0.40 -4.56
CA ALA A 37 0.12 -0.97 -4.36
C ALA A 37 0.56 -1.87 -5.51
N THR A 38 -0.35 -2.70 -6.02
CA THR A 38 -0.01 -3.59 -7.15
C THR A 38 0.08 -2.83 -8.46
N THR A 39 -0.69 -1.75 -8.64
CA THR A 39 -0.52 -0.82 -9.76
C THR A 39 0.83 -0.12 -9.69
N ALA A 40 1.25 0.39 -8.51
CA ALA A 40 2.57 0.99 -8.33
C ALA A 40 3.70 0.02 -8.68
N LEU A 41 3.65 -1.22 -8.15
CA LEU A 41 4.72 -2.17 -8.41
C LEU A 41 4.73 -2.67 -9.86
N SER A 42 3.56 -2.81 -10.50
CA SER A 42 3.46 -3.12 -11.94
C SER A 42 4.09 -2.02 -12.79
N HIS A 43 3.81 -0.75 -12.45
CA HIS A 43 4.44 0.41 -13.10
C HIS A 43 5.97 0.39 -12.99
N LEU A 44 6.53 -0.01 -11.83
CA LEU A 44 7.98 -0.19 -11.68
C LEU A 44 8.54 -1.35 -12.52
N VAL A 45 7.82 -2.48 -12.60
CA VAL A 45 8.22 -3.62 -13.45
C VAL A 45 8.35 -3.16 -14.90
N GLU A 46 7.41 -2.36 -15.39
CA GLU A 46 7.40 -1.85 -16.76
C GLU A 46 8.46 -0.77 -16.99
N THR A 47 8.46 0.27 -16.15
CA THR A 47 9.35 1.44 -16.27
C THR A 47 10.82 1.08 -16.11
N TRP A 48 11.15 0.11 -15.26
CA TRP A 48 12.51 -0.37 -15.08
C TRP A 48 12.87 -1.53 -16.02
N SER A 49 11.96 -1.93 -16.91
CA SER A 49 12.15 -3.08 -17.82
C SER A 49 12.58 -4.34 -17.07
N ALA A 50 11.93 -4.61 -15.95
CA ALA A 50 12.33 -5.67 -15.03
C ALA A 50 12.12 -7.05 -15.65
N THR A 51 13.10 -7.93 -15.44
CA THR A 51 13.09 -9.29 -16.00
C THR A 51 12.65 -10.27 -14.92
N ARG A 52 11.67 -11.12 -15.24
CA ARG A 52 11.23 -12.21 -14.37
C ARG A 52 12.38 -13.22 -14.18
N PHE A 53 12.56 -13.70 -12.95
CA PHE A 53 13.57 -14.73 -12.64
C PHE A 53 13.08 -15.83 -11.69
N ALA A 54 11.94 -15.64 -11.02
CA ALA A 54 11.38 -16.67 -10.14
C ALA A 54 9.86 -16.55 -10.00
N GLU A 55 9.23 -17.63 -9.56
CA GLU A 55 7.83 -17.68 -9.12
C GLU A 55 7.66 -18.53 -7.86
N ILE A 56 6.68 -18.18 -7.02
CA ILE A 56 6.12 -19.11 -6.04
C ILE A 56 4.89 -19.77 -6.65
N ASP A 57 4.91 -21.10 -6.75
CA ASP A 57 3.80 -21.90 -7.27
C ASP A 57 2.53 -21.67 -6.43
N PRO A 58 1.42 -21.18 -7.02
CA PRO A 58 0.22 -20.84 -6.27
C PRO A 58 -0.50 -22.04 -5.65
N GLU A 59 -0.29 -23.27 -6.15
CA GLU A 59 -1.13 -24.43 -5.81
C GLU A 59 -1.20 -24.73 -4.32
N ALA A 60 -0.08 -24.54 -3.59
CA ALA A 60 -0.02 -24.78 -2.16
C ALA A 60 -0.51 -23.61 -1.29
N PHE A 61 -0.72 -22.43 -1.88
CA PHE A 61 -0.93 -21.19 -1.13
C PHE A 61 -2.27 -20.52 -1.42
N LEU A 62 -2.88 -20.73 -2.58
CA LEU A 62 -4.11 -20.03 -2.98
C LEU A 62 -5.35 -20.91 -2.97
N ASP A 63 -6.46 -20.35 -2.49
CA ASP A 63 -7.79 -20.89 -2.74
C ASP A 63 -8.27 -20.42 -4.13
N PHE A 64 -8.23 -21.33 -5.12
CA PHE A 64 -8.66 -21.03 -6.48
C PHE A 64 -10.18 -20.80 -6.64
N GLN A 65 -10.99 -21.01 -5.59
CA GLN A 65 -12.39 -20.55 -5.59
C GLN A 65 -12.50 -19.08 -5.24
N ALA A 66 -11.63 -18.58 -4.36
CA ALA A 66 -11.54 -17.18 -3.98
C ALA A 66 -10.83 -16.35 -5.05
N VAL A 67 -9.69 -16.83 -5.56
CA VAL A 67 -8.90 -16.20 -6.63
C VAL A 67 -8.86 -17.12 -7.84
N ARG A 68 -9.81 -16.94 -8.74
CA ARG A 68 -10.00 -17.84 -9.89
C ARG A 68 -8.94 -17.61 -10.97
N PRO A 69 -8.46 -18.68 -11.63
CA PRO A 69 -7.72 -18.56 -12.88
C PRO A 69 -8.58 -17.92 -13.98
N THR A 70 -7.93 -17.19 -14.88
CA THR A 70 -8.60 -16.48 -15.97
C THR A 70 -8.35 -17.17 -17.30
N VAL A 71 -9.38 -17.29 -18.13
CA VAL A 71 -9.23 -17.75 -19.52
C VAL A 71 -8.84 -16.56 -20.39
N VAL A 72 -7.74 -16.68 -21.13
CA VAL A 72 -7.31 -15.69 -22.13
C VAL A 72 -7.42 -16.29 -23.53
N LEU A 73 -8.03 -15.54 -24.45
CA LEU A 73 -8.13 -15.87 -25.87
C LEU A 73 -6.92 -15.29 -26.61
N GLU A 74 -6.19 -16.13 -27.33
CA GLU A 74 -5.08 -15.73 -28.18
C GLU A 74 -5.51 -15.82 -29.64
N GLU A 75 -5.38 -14.69 -30.35
CA GLU A 75 -5.62 -14.54 -31.79
C GLU A 75 -6.92 -15.22 -32.31
N GLY A 76 -7.95 -15.28 -31.46
CA GLY A 76 -9.27 -15.82 -31.78
C GLY A 76 -9.36 -17.34 -31.92
N ALA A 77 -8.29 -18.12 -31.70
CA ALA A 77 -8.29 -19.56 -31.95
C ALA A 77 -7.78 -20.42 -30.77
N SER A 78 -6.76 -19.97 -30.03
CA SER A 78 -6.27 -20.68 -28.85
C SER A 78 -6.78 -20.06 -27.56
N ARG A 79 -6.98 -20.91 -26.54
CA ARG A 79 -7.29 -20.49 -25.17
C ARG A 79 -6.19 -20.97 -24.26
N ARG A 80 -5.70 -20.10 -23.39
CA ARG A 80 -4.84 -20.49 -22.27
C ARG A 80 -5.46 -20.10 -20.93
N ILE A 81 -5.13 -20.88 -19.91
CA ILE A 81 -5.47 -20.56 -18.53
C ILE A 81 -4.32 -19.77 -17.93
N VAL A 82 -4.64 -18.63 -17.33
CA VAL A 82 -3.71 -17.80 -16.56
C VAL A 82 -4.03 -18.02 -15.09
N TRP A 83 -3.09 -18.62 -14.39
CA TRP A 83 -3.20 -18.81 -12.95
C TRP A 83 -2.84 -17.51 -12.24
N PRO A 84 -3.36 -17.25 -11.03
CA PRO A 84 -2.81 -16.20 -10.18
C PRO A 84 -1.38 -16.54 -9.80
N GLU A 85 -0.48 -15.55 -9.85
CA GLU A 85 0.96 -15.77 -9.73
C GLU A 85 1.56 -14.90 -8.62
N ASN A 86 2.66 -15.38 -8.04
CA ASN A 86 3.56 -14.61 -7.18
C ASN A 86 4.92 -14.59 -7.86
N LEU A 87 5.22 -13.50 -8.56
CA LEU A 87 6.35 -13.40 -9.48
C LEU A 87 7.44 -12.50 -8.92
N PHE A 88 8.69 -12.93 -9.08
CA PHE A 88 9.87 -12.13 -8.81
C PHE A 88 10.50 -11.64 -10.10
N HIS A 89 10.74 -10.33 -10.14
CA HIS A 89 11.46 -9.66 -11.21
C HIS A 89 12.71 -8.98 -10.66
N HIS A 90 13.69 -8.71 -11.51
CA HIS A 90 14.83 -7.91 -11.14
C HIS A 90 15.14 -6.85 -12.20
N ALA A 91 15.66 -5.71 -11.75
CA ALA A 91 16.09 -4.61 -12.60
C ALA A 91 17.18 -3.77 -11.92
N PRO A 92 18.09 -3.12 -12.64
CA PRO A 92 18.85 -2.03 -12.07
C PRO A 92 17.93 -0.87 -11.69
N ILE A 93 18.17 -0.22 -10.55
CA ILE A 93 17.41 0.98 -10.19
C ILE A 93 18.04 2.19 -10.91
N PRO A 94 17.29 2.91 -11.76
CA PRO A 94 17.83 4.08 -12.45
C PRO A 94 18.44 5.10 -11.48
N GLY A 95 19.64 5.60 -11.81
CA GLY A 95 20.35 6.59 -11.01
C GLY A 95 21.11 6.05 -9.79
N LEU A 96 20.99 4.76 -9.46
CA LEU A 96 21.66 4.16 -8.30
C LEU A 96 22.60 3.00 -8.70
N ASP A 97 23.65 2.78 -7.90
CA ASP A 97 24.46 1.56 -7.96
C ASP A 97 23.83 0.45 -7.11
N ARG A 98 22.56 0.15 -7.39
CA ARG A 98 21.74 -0.84 -6.70
C ARG A 98 20.76 -1.47 -7.67
N ASP A 99 20.41 -2.73 -7.42
CA ASP A 99 19.38 -3.43 -8.16
C ASP A 99 18.10 -3.61 -7.31
N ALA A 100 16.95 -3.71 -7.96
CA ALA A 100 15.68 -4.02 -7.33
C ALA A 100 15.31 -5.49 -7.55
N VAL A 101 14.69 -6.10 -6.55
CA VAL A 101 13.96 -7.37 -6.63
C VAL A 101 12.49 -7.05 -6.40
N LEU A 102 11.64 -7.23 -7.40
CA LEU A 102 10.23 -6.86 -7.35
C LEU A 102 9.38 -8.12 -7.17
N LEU A 103 8.68 -8.24 -6.04
CA LEU A 103 7.72 -9.31 -5.77
C LEU A 103 6.30 -8.79 -5.98
N LEU A 104 5.73 -9.08 -7.16
CA LEU A 104 4.35 -8.76 -7.48
C LEU A 104 3.52 -10.04 -7.36
N GLY A 105 2.54 -10.02 -6.47
CA GLY A 105 1.86 -11.25 -6.10
C GLY A 105 0.41 -11.10 -5.68
N VAL A 106 -0.14 -12.22 -5.21
CA VAL A 106 -1.46 -12.32 -4.60
C VAL A 106 -1.26 -12.79 -3.16
N GLU A 107 -1.96 -12.15 -2.23
CA GLU A 107 -1.96 -12.57 -0.83
C GLU A 107 -2.31 -14.07 -0.73
N PRO A 108 -1.45 -14.89 -0.09
CA PRO A 108 -1.71 -16.31 0.07
C PRO A 108 -3.01 -16.52 0.86
N SER A 109 -3.77 -17.56 0.57
CA SER A 109 -4.91 -18.00 1.37
C SER A 109 -4.50 -18.97 2.49
N TYR A 110 -3.43 -19.73 2.28
CA TYR A 110 -2.95 -20.78 3.17
C TYR A 110 -1.43 -20.72 3.38
N ARG A 111 -0.94 -21.46 4.39
CA ARG A 111 0.49 -21.69 4.63
C ARG A 111 1.35 -20.42 4.70
N TRP A 112 0.82 -19.32 5.25
CA TRP A 112 1.52 -18.02 5.30
C TRP A 112 2.92 -18.10 5.89
N ARG A 113 3.12 -18.89 6.95
CA ARG A 113 4.46 -19.12 7.51
C ARG A 113 5.44 -19.65 6.47
N THR A 114 5.06 -20.70 5.73
CA THR A 114 5.91 -21.26 4.66
C THR A 114 6.12 -20.25 3.53
N PHE A 115 5.07 -19.53 3.12
CA PHE A 115 5.18 -18.50 2.09
C PHE A 115 6.20 -17.42 2.48
N THR A 116 6.08 -16.89 3.71
CA THR A 116 7.01 -15.91 4.27
C THR A 116 8.43 -16.46 4.39
N ASP A 117 8.61 -17.73 4.79
CA ASP A 117 9.93 -18.37 4.85
C ASP A 117 10.57 -18.46 3.45
N LEU A 118 9.77 -18.73 2.40
CA LEU A 118 10.27 -18.74 1.01
C LEU A 118 10.72 -17.34 0.58
N VAL A 119 9.90 -16.31 0.83
CA VAL A 119 10.22 -14.92 0.45
C VAL A 119 11.46 -14.42 1.18
N THR A 120 11.50 -14.56 2.51
CA THR A 120 12.64 -14.10 3.34
C THR A 120 13.90 -14.92 3.10
N GLY A 121 13.75 -16.23 2.87
CA GLY A 121 14.85 -17.11 2.47
C GLY A 121 15.48 -16.69 1.15
N LEU A 122 14.65 -16.41 0.13
CA LEU A 122 15.12 -15.90 -1.16
C LEU A 122 15.78 -14.52 -1.01
N ALA A 123 15.18 -13.60 -0.25
CA ALA A 123 15.75 -12.27 0.01
C ALA A 123 17.16 -12.37 0.62
N LYS A 124 17.35 -13.24 1.61
CA LYS A 124 18.67 -13.52 2.22
C LYS A 124 19.68 -14.06 1.23
N GLN A 125 19.28 -15.06 0.44
CA GLN A 125 20.16 -15.69 -0.53
C GLN A 125 20.61 -14.71 -1.63
N LEU A 126 19.74 -13.78 -2.01
CA LEU A 126 20.03 -12.71 -2.96
C LEU A 126 20.83 -11.55 -2.34
N GLY A 127 21.05 -11.54 -1.03
CA GLY A 127 21.77 -10.48 -0.33
C GLY A 127 20.99 -9.16 -0.26
N VAL A 128 19.66 -9.22 -0.15
CA VAL A 128 18.80 -8.03 -0.02
C VAL A 128 19.14 -7.25 1.25
N GLU A 129 19.42 -5.95 1.10
CA GLU A 129 19.77 -5.05 2.21
C GLU A 129 18.53 -4.43 2.89
N LEU A 130 17.40 -4.36 2.19
CA LEU A 130 16.15 -3.77 2.66
C LEU A 130 14.95 -4.40 1.94
N VAL A 131 13.89 -4.73 2.68
CA VAL A 131 12.59 -5.14 2.14
C VAL A 131 11.59 -3.99 2.31
N VAL A 132 11.04 -3.49 1.23
CA VAL A 132 9.97 -2.48 1.22
C VAL A 132 8.67 -3.14 0.78
N THR A 133 7.62 -3.06 1.57
CA THR A 133 6.28 -3.48 1.14
C THR A 133 5.44 -2.26 0.78
N LEU A 134 4.66 -2.40 -0.29
CA LEU A 134 3.65 -1.41 -0.68
C LEU A 134 2.28 -1.96 -0.33
N GLY A 135 1.46 -1.12 0.28
CA GLY A 135 0.07 -1.40 0.62
C GLY A 135 -0.82 -0.21 0.31
N ALA A 136 -2.12 -0.47 0.23
CA ALA A 136 -3.13 0.56 0.13
C ALA A 136 -4.33 0.16 0.99
N LEU A 137 -4.93 1.13 1.67
CA LEU A 137 -6.07 0.91 2.56
C LEU A 137 -7.18 1.90 2.28
N LEU A 138 -8.42 1.49 2.49
CA LEU A 138 -9.58 2.38 2.37
C LEU A 138 -9.67 3.28 3.60
N ALA A 139 -9.83 4.58 3.38
CA ALA A 139 -9.85 5.61 4.42
C ALA A 139 -10.80 6.77 4.07
N ASP A 140 -11.06 7.59 5.08
CA ASP A 140 -11.80 8.85 4.97
C ASP A 140 -10.90 9.96 4.39
N VAL A 141 -10.59 9.84 3.09
CA VAL A 141 -9.80 10.82 2.35
C VAL A 141 -10.52 11.27 1.08
N PRO A 142 -10.38 12.55 0.66
CA PRO A 142 -11.02 13.04 -0.55
C PRO A 142 -10.25 12.62 -1.81
N HIS A 143 -10.98 12.21 -2.86
CA HIS A 143 -10.42 11.87 -4.17
C HIS A 143 -9.99 13.11 -4.98
N THR A 144 -9.89 14.28 -4.37
CA THR A 144 -9.52 15.57 -4.97
C THR A 144 -8.25 16.19 -4.35
N ARG A 145 -7.63 15.51 -3.37
CA ARG A 145 -6.34 15.89 -2.77
C ARG A 145 -5.30 14.79 -2.95
N PRO A 146 -3.99 15.08 -2.83
CA PRO A 146 -2.94 14.06 -2.86
C PRO A 146 -3.25 12.91 -1.89
N ALA A 147 -2.95 11.66 -2.28
CA ALA A 147 -3.17 10.52 -1.40
C ALA A 147 -2.13 10.50 -0.28
N PRO A 148 -2.53 10.56 1.00
CA PRO A 148 -1.58 10.44 2.11
C PRO A 148 -0.90 9.07 2.09
N VAL A 149 0.42 9.06 2.26
CA VAL A 149 1.20 7.83 2.41
C VAL A 149 1.83 7.78 3.78
N THR A 150 1.50 6.75 4.54
CA THR A 150 2.14 6.49 5.83
C THR A 150 3.26 5.47 5.65
N GLY A 151 4.39 5.70 6.33
CA GLY A 151 5.52 4.79 6.33
C GLY A 151 5.75 4.26 7.73
N ALA A 152 5.83 2.93 7.86
CA ALA A 152 6.03 2.27 9.15
C ALA A 152 7.17 1.25 9.09
N ALA A 153 7.97 1.21 10.15
CA ALA A 153 9.00 0.21 10.37
C ALA A 153 8.90 -0.35 11.80
N SER A 154 9.38 -1.58 11.98
CA SER A 154 9.46 -2.24 13.28
C SER A 154 10.81 -2.04 13.99
N ASP A 155 11.83 -1.59 13.26
CA ASP A 155 13.17 -1.29 13.79
C ASP A 155 13.27 0.21 14.14
N PRO A 156 13.44 0.58 15.43
CA PRO A 156 13.59 1.97 15.85
C PRO A 156 14.74 2.71 15.16
N ALA A 157 15.85 2.04 14.85
CA ALA A 157 16.96 2.68 14.14
C ALA A 157 16.57 3.07 12.72
N LEU A 158 15.78 2.22 12.05
CA LEU A 158 15.27 2.46 10.71
C LEU A 158 14.19 3.56 10.70
N VAL A 159 13.38 3.64 11.76
CA VAL A 159 12.41 4.72 11.96
C VAL A 159 13.10 6.08 12.01
N GLU A 160 14.19 6.19 12.77
CA GLU A 160 14.98 7.42 12.89
C GLU A 160 15.72 7.75 11.57
N GLU A 161 16.37 6.76 10.97
CA GLU A 161 17.14 6.91 9.72
C GLU A 161 16.29 7.40 8.54
N LEU A 162 15.05 6.90 8.43
CA LEU A 162 14.17 7.16 7.29
C LEU A 162 13.04 8.16 7.61
N GLY A 163 13.01 8.74 8.80
CA GLY A 163 11.95 9.67 9.23
C GLY A 163 10.56 9.04 9.17
N LEU A 164 10.43 7.77 9.59
CA LEU A 164 9.19 7.01 9.56
C LEU A 164 8.47 7.08 10.92
N GLN A 165 7.31 6.42 11.01
CA GLN A 165 6.63 6.23 12.28
C GLN A 165 6.86 4.81 12.79
N LEU A 166 7.01 4.66 14.11
CA LEU A 166 7.01 3.34 14.74
C LEU A 166 5.59 2.76 14.66
N SER A 167 5.45 1.55 14.14
CA SER A 167 4.15 0.87 14.14
C SER A 167 3.70 0.59 15.58
N ARG A 168 2.48 1.03 15.92
CA ARG A 168 1.80 0.76 17.20
C ARG A 168 0.48 0.00 17.02
N TYR A 169 0.24 -0.52 15.82
CA TYR A 169 -1.01 -1.17 15.48
C TYR A 169 -1.15 -2.52 16.19
N GLU A 170 -2.33 -2.76 16.76
CA GLU A 170 -2.75 -4.05 17.30
C GLU A 170 -4.11 -4.43 16.69
N GLY A 171 -4.18 -5.59 16.05
CA GLY A 171 -5.38 -6.06 15.37
C GLY A 171 -5.10 -7.10 14.29
N PRO A 172 -6.12 -7.48 13.50
CA PRO A 172 -5.95 -8.36 12.35
C PRO A 172 -4.91 -7.81 11.36
N THR A 173 -4.12 -8.70 10.76
CA THR A 173 -3.10 -8.31 9.79
C THR A 173 -3.15 -9.19 8.55
N GLY A 174 -2.67 -8.63 7.44
CA GLY A 174 -2.52 -9.32 6.16
C GLY A 174 -1.13 -9.94 6.00
N ILE A 175 -0.86 -10.47 4.81
CA ILE A 175 0.45 -11.05 4.48
C ILE A 175 1.59 -10.06 4.66
N VAL A 176 1.35 -8.76 4.44
CA VAL A 176 2.34 -7.69 4.66
C VAL A 176 2.86 -7.73 6.10
N GLY A 177 1.98 -7.74 7.10
CA GLY A 177 2.40 -7.77 8.51
C GLY A 177 3.13 -9.07 8.87
N VAL A 178 2.69 -10.21 8.34
CA VAL A 178 3.36 -11.49 8.55
C VAL A 178 4.73 -11.55 7.86
N LEU A 179 4.88 -10.95 6.69
CA LEU A 179 6.16 -10.80 6.02
C LEU A 179 7.12 -9.93 6.82
N HIS A 180 6.66 -8.81 7.40
CA HIS A 180 7.49 -7.97 8.27
C HIS A 180 7.96 -8.70 9.54
N ASP A 181 7.07 -9.46 10.20
CA ASP A 181 7.44 -10.34 11.31
C ASP A 181 8.47 -11.41 10.88
N GLY A 182 8.29 -11.99 9.69
CA GLY A 182 9.27 -12.90 9.08
C GLY A 182 10.62 -12.24 8.81
N CYS A 183 10.64 -11.03 8.25
CA CYS A 183 11.84 -10.23 8.02
C CYS A 183 12.58 -9.99 9.34
N GLN A 184 11.87 -9.60 10.40
CA GLN A 184 12.47 -9.38 11.72
C GLN A 184 13.11 -10.67 12.27
N LYS A 185 12.40 -11.81 12.22
CA LYS A 185 12.95 -13.12 12.64
C LYS A 185 14.13 -13.56 11.79
N ALA A 186 14.16 -13.11 10.55
CA ALA A 186 15.25 -13.34 9.61
C ALA A 186 16.36 -12.29 9.71
N ASP A 187 16.33 -11.30 10.60
CA ASP A 187 17.36 -10.23 10.64
C ASP A 187 17.46 -9.45 9.31
N LEU A 188 16.33 -9.27 8.64
CA LEU A 188 16.19 -8.43 7.44
C LEU A 188 15.54 -7.10 7.83
N ARG A 189 16.16 -6.00 7.41
CA ARG A 189 15.58 -4.66 7.55
C ARG A 189 14.34 -4.55 6.69
N SER A 190 13.26 -3.98 7.22
CA SER A 190 12.02 -3.86 6.46
C SER A 190 11.17 -2.62 6.80
N VAL A 191 10.55 -2.05 5.78
CA VAL A 191 9.65 -0.87 5.84
C VAL A 191 8.37 -1.17 5.06
N SER A 192 7.24 -0.67 5.54
CA SER A 192 5.98 -0.68 4.79
C SER A 192 5.56 0.75 4.44
N LEU A 193 5.04 0.94 3.23
CA LEU A 193 4.43 2.18 2.76
C LEU A 193 2.95 1.91 2.46
N TRP A 194 2.06 2.73 2.98
CA TRP A 194 0.61 2.57 2.87
C TRP A 194 -0.06 3.82 2.34
N ALA A 195 -0.66 3.74 1.16
CA ALA A 195 -1.47 4.82 0.61
C ALA A 195 -2.92 4.72 1.11
N ALA A 196 -3.48 5.88 1.49
CA ALA A 196 -4.89 6.00 1.79
C ALA A 196 -5.70 6.19 0.51
N VAL A 197 -6.74 5.38 0.34
CA VAL A 197 -7.65 5.38 -0.81
C VAL A 197 -9.06 5.74 -0.34
N PRO A 198 -9.80 6.62 -1.02
CA PRO A 198 -11.17 6.94 -0.66
C PRO A 198 -12.06 5.70 -0.66
N HIS A 199 -12.75 5.42 0.45
CA HIS A 199 -13.57 4.20 0.59
C HIS A 199 -14.73 4.11 -0.42
N TYR A 200 -15.26 5.25 -0.84
CA TYR A 200 -16.38 5.36 -1.79
C TYR A 200 -15.99 5.12 -3.26
N VAL A 201 -14.70 4.87 -3.55
CA VAL A 201 -14.18 4.59 -4.91
C VAL A 201 -13.48 3.23 -4.99
N SER A 202 -13.81 2.31 -4.09
CA SER A 202 -13.05 1.07 -3.84
C SER A 202 -13.02 0.03 -4.98
N LEU A 203 -13.83 0.19 -6.03
CA LEU A 203 -13.95 -0.81 -7.11
C LEU A 203 -13.00 -0.58 -8.30
N ALA A 204 -12.43 0.61 -8.45
CA ALA A 204 -11.52 0.95 -9.55
C ALA A 204 -10.07 0.98 -9.07
N PRO A 205 -9.09 0.60 -9.92
CA PRO A 205 -7.69 0.92 -9.66
C PRO A 205 -7.52 2.42 -9.43
N SER A 206 -6.66 2.79 -8.48
CA SER A 206 -6.38 4.17 -8.10
C SER A 206 -4.96 4.55 -8.54
N PRO A 207 -4.79 5.16 -9.73
CA PRO A 207 -3.51 5.67 -10.19
C PRO A 207 -2.92 6.70 -9.24
N ARG A 208 -3.78 7.47 -8.53
CA ARG A 208 -3.33 8.40 -7.49
C ARG A 208 -2.59 7.70 -6.35
N ALA A 209 -3.15 6.60 -5.84
CA ALA A 209 -2.51 5.86 -4.76
C ALA A 209 -1.20 5.22 -5.25
N ALA A 210 -1.21 4.70 -6.48
CA ALA A 210 -0.02 4.14 -7.09
C ALA A 210 1.10 5.19 -7.25
N ARG A 211 0.76 6.36 -7.79
CA ARG A 211 1.66 7.50 -7.94
C ARG A 211 2.24 7.94 -6.60
N ALA A 212 1.40 8.12 -5.58
CA ALA A 212 1.84 8.56 -4.27
C ALA A 212 2.80 7.53 -3.62
N LEU A 213 2.57 6.22 -3.81
CA LEU A 213 3.51 5.19 -3.38
C LEU A 213 4.84 5.25 -4.13
N CYS A 214 4.82 5.48 -5.44
CA CYS A 214 6.04 5.66 -6.24
C CYS A 214 6.82 6.92 -5.82
N GLU A 215 6.14 8.05 -5.58
CA GLU A 215 6.76 9.29 -5.09
C GLU A 215 7.38 9.06 -3.70
N ARG A 216 6.66 8.40 -2.78
CA ARG A 216 7.19 8.10 -1.45
C ARG A 216 8.36 7.11 -1.48
N LEU A 217 8.32 6.13 -2.40
CA LEU A 217 9.42 5.22 -2.62
C LEU A 217 10.64 5.94 -3.22
N SER A 218 10.41 6.90 -4.13
CA SER A 218 11.47 7.77 -4.69
C SER A 218 12.19 8.54 -3.58
N ASP A 219 11.45 9.12 -2.62
CA ASP A 219 12.03 9.78 -1.45
C ASP A 219 12.89 8.80 -0.61
N LEU A 220 12.37 7.59 -0.37
CA LEU A 220 13.05 6.56 0.42
C LEU A 220 14.34 6.07 -0.26
N LEU A 221 14.32 5.91 -1.58
CA LEU A 221 15.48 5.45 -2.35
C LEU A 221 16.49 6.58 -2.63
N GLY A 222 16.07 7.84 -2.56
CA GLY A 222 16.89 9.01 -2.89
C GLY A 222 17.17 9.14 -4.39
N THR A 223 16.30 8.60 -5.25
CA THR A 223 16.40 8.69 -6.72
C THR A 223 15.01 8.89 -7.33
N PRO A 224 14.85 9.74 -8.35
CA PRO A 224 13.55 9.98 -8.97
C PRO A 224 13.02 8.71 -9.65
N ILE A 225 11.73 8.44 -9.44
CA ILE A 225 10.95 7.44 -10.18
C ILE A 225 10.08 8.19 -11.20
N ASP A 226 10.11 7.76 -12.46
CA ASP A 226 9.23 8.31 -13.47
C ASP A 226 7.78 7.90 -13.18
N VAL A 227 6.90 8.89 -12.99
CA VAL A 227 5.48 8.72 -12.67
C VAL A 227 4.58 9.42 -13.69
N ALA A 228 5.11 9.79 -14.87
CA ALA A 228 4.37 10.57 -15.85
C ALA A 228 3.10 9.87 -16.36
N GLU A 229 3.18 8.55 -16.59
CA GLU A 229 2.03 7.73 -17.00
C GLU A 229 0.96 7.68 -15.91
N LEU A 230 1.36 7.40 -14.66
CA LEU A 230 0.44 7.39 -13.52
C LEU A 230 -0.23 8.76 -13.30
N ALA A 231 0.50 9.85 -13.52
CA ALA A 231 -0.06 11.21 -13.43
C ALA A 231 -1.10 11.49 -14.52
N ALA A 232 -0.90 10.99 -15.73
CA ALA A 232 -1.88 11.12 -16.82
C ALA A 232 -3.14 10.28 -16.54
N GLU A 233 -2.97 9.05 -16.03
CA GLU A 233 -4.08 8.20 -15.62
C GLU A 233 -4.88 8.78 -14.46
N GLU A 234 -4.19 9.40 -13.50
CA GLU A 234 -4.80 10.07 -12.34
C GLU A 234 -5.77 11.18 -12.76
N GLU A 235 -5.44 11.99 -13.77
CA GLU A 235 -6.30 13.08 -14.24
C GLU A 235 -7.63 12.53 -14.78
N SER A 236 -7.56 11.48 -15.61
CA SER A 236 -8.73 10.79 -16.14
C SER A 236 -9.55 10.14 -15.02
N TYR A 237 -8.88 9.47 -14.08
CA TYR A 237 -9.53 8.86 -12.92
C TYR A 237 -10.28 9.91 -12.09
N ALA A 238 -9.62 11.02 -11.74
CA ALA A 238 -10.23 12.08 -10.94
C ALA A 238 -11.49 12.65 -11.60
N ALA A 239 -11.46 12.91 -12.91
CA ALA A 239 -12.61 13.39 -13.66
C ALA A 239 -13.79 12.41 -13.62
N GLN A 240 -13.53 11.11 -13.78
CA GLN A 240 -14.56 10.07 -13.74
C GLN A 240 -15.19 9.95 -12.34
N VAL A 241 -14.36 9.99 -11.29
CA VAL A 241 -14.84 9.90 -9.91
C VAL A 241 -15.64 11.14 -9.54
N SER A 242 -15.19 12.34 -9.87
CA SER A 242 -15.93 13.57 -9.59
C SER A 242 -17.28 13.61 -10.32
N ALA A 243 -17.33 13.12 -11.57
CA ALA A 243 -18.58 12.97 -12.30
C ALA A 243 -19.55 11.99 -11.59
N ALA A 244 -19.06 10.86 -11.09
CA ALA A 244 -19.88 9.92 -10.31
C ALA A 244 -20.36 10.52 -8.98
N VAL A 245 -19.48 11.18 -8.24
CA VAL A 245 -19.79 11.82 -6.95
C VAL A 245 -20.84 12.92 -7.12
N SER A 246 -20.72 13.78 -8.14
CA SER A 246 -21.69 14.87 -8.38
C SER A 246 -23.11 14.40 -8.71
N SER A 247 -23.30 13.11 -9.02
CA SER A 247 -24.63 12.54 -9.25
C SER A 247 -25.40 12.24 -7.96
N ASP A 248 -24.72 12.26 -6.81
CA ASP A 248 -25.26 12.02 -5.48
C ASP A 248 -24.89 13.16 -4.52
N ALA A 249 -25.88 13.97 -4.15
CA ALA A 249 -25.70 15.13 -3.28
C ALA A 249 -25.17 14.77 -1.88
N GLU A 250 -25.53 13.60 -1.35
CA GLU A 250 -25.05 13.15 -0.03
C GLU A 250 -23.57 12.82 -0.09
N THR A 251 -23.16 12.04 -1.10
CA THR A 251 -21.75 11.74 -1.36
C THR A 251 -20.95 13.01 -1.64
N GLN A 252 -21.50 13.96 -2.41
CA GLN A 252 -20.82 15.23 -2.67
C GLN A 252 -20.58 16.04 -1.39
N SER A 253 -21.60 16.24 -0.55
CA SER A 253 -21.44 16.95 0.73
C SER A 253 -20.43 16.27 1.66
N TYR A 254 -20.41 14.93 1.66
CA TYR A 254 -19.42 14.18 2.43
C TYR A 254 -17.98 14.41 1.90
N VAL A 255 -17.79 14.42 0.58
CA VAL A 255 -16.47 14.74 -0.01
C VAL A 255 -16.02 16.15 0.35
N GLU A 256 -16.91 17.14 0.30
CA GLU A 256 -16.61 18.52 0.69
C GLU A 256 -16.16 18.61 2.16
N GLU A 257 -16.76 17.82 3.07
CA GLU A 257 -16.31 17.73 4.46
C GLU A 257 -14.91 17.11 4.59
N LEU A 258 -14.62 16.06 3.82
CA LEU A 258 -13.29 15.44 3.80
C LEU A 258 -12.22 16.39 3.26
N GLU A 259 -12.54 17.18 2.24
CA GLU A 259 -11.66 18.23 1.70
C GLU A 259 -11.34 19.27 2.77
N GLN A 260 -12.35 19.79 3.47
CA GLN A 260 -12.14 20.78 4.54
C GLN A 260 -11.23 20.23 5.65
N ARG A 261 -11.42 18.97 6.04
CA ARG A 261 -10.56 18.31 7.04
C ARG A 261 -9.12 18.16 6.55
N ALA A 262 -8.93 17.75 5.30
CA ALA A 262 -7.61 17.60 4.69
C ALA A 262 -6.88 18.94 4.59
N ASP A 263 -7.54 19.97 4.04
CA ASP A 263 -6.98 21.32 3.88
C ASP A 263 -6.60 21.93 5.24
N THR A 264 -7.41 21.70 6.27
CA THR A 264 -7.11 22.15 7.64
C THR A 264 -5.85 21.47 8.19
N LEU A 265 -5.69 20.16 7.95
CA LEU A 265 -4.53 19.42 8.41
C LEU A 265 -3.25 19.88 7.69
N ASP A 266 -3.32 20.08 6.38
CA ASP A 266 -2.18 20.58 5.58
C ASP A 266 -1.74 21.97 6.06
N MET A 267 -2.70 22.88 6.31
CA MET A 267 -2.40 24.20 6.89
C MET A 267 -1.68 24.11 8.24
N LEU A 268 -2.05 23.15 9.10
CA LEU A 268 -1.40 22.95 10.40
C LEU A 268 0.01 22.36 10.29
N LEU A 269 0.25 21.52 9.27
CA LEU A 269 1.56 20.93 9.01
C LEU A 269 2.53 21.93 8.38
N GLU A 270 2.03 22.85 7.55
CA GLU A 270 2.82 23.92 6.94
C GLU A 270 3.12 25.08 7.90
N SER A 271 2.29 25.30 8.92
CA SER A 271 2.57 26.27 9.96
C SER A 271 3.67 25.77 10.91
N GLU A 272 4.79 26.49 11.02
CA GLU A 272 5.82 26.23 12.05
C GLU A 272 5.28 26.34 13.50
N ASP A 273 4.11 26.94 13.67
CA ASP A 273 3.35 27.02 14.92
C ASP A 273 2.35 25.86 15.01
N LEU A 274 2.83 24.64 15.29
CA LEU A 274 1.97 23.58 15.82
C LEU A 274 1.20 24.16 17.03
N PRO A 275 -0.14 24.14 17.05
CA PRO A 275 -0.89 24.63 18.20
C PRO A 275 -0.39 23.86 19.43
N THR A 276 0.07 24.59 20.43
CA THR A 276 0.55 24.00 21.68
C THR A 276 -0.55 23.09 22.26
N GLY A 277 -0.17 22.05 23.00
CA GLY A 277 -1.15 21.16 23.64
C GLY A 277 -2.19 21.92 24.49
N GLU A 278 -1.85 23.11 24.96
CA GLU A 278 -2.75 24.04 25.65
C GLU A 278 -3.81 24.66 24.74
N SER A 279 -3.47 25.01 23.48
CA SER A 279 -4.42 25.49 22.47
C SER A 279 -5.43 24.41 22.10
N LEU A 280 -4.95 23.19 21.86
CA LEU A 280 -5.80 22.03 21.55
C LEU A 280 -6.72 21.67 22.73
N ALA A 281 -6.21 21.72 23.96
CA ALA A 281 -7.00 21.53 25.18
C ALA A 281 -8.06 22.63 25.38
N ALA A 282 -7.73 23.88 25.03
CA ALA A 282 -8.67 25.00 25.10
C ALA A 282 -9.80 24.87 24.07
N GLU A 283 -9.50 24.40 22.86
CA GLU A 283 -10.51 24.10 21.83
C GLU A 283 -11.40 22.92 22.21
N LEU A 284 -10.83 21.83 22.71
CA LEU A 284 -11.61 20.70 23.23
C LEU A 284 -12.53 21.13 24.38
N THR A 285 -12.03 21.97 25.28
CA THR A 285 -12.82 22.51 26.39
C THR A 285 -13.94 23.43 25.89
N ARG A 286 -13.70 24.21 24.83
CA ARG A 286 -14.71 25.05 24.18
C ARG A 286 -15.79 24.21 23.51
N TYR A 287 -15.40 23.19 22.75
CA TYR A 287 -16.29 22.25 22.08
C TYR A 287 -17.19 21.51 23.08
N LEU A 288 -16.62 20.99 24.19
CA LEU A 288 -17.39 20.33 25.25
C LEU A 288 -18.39 21.28 25.93
N ARG A 289 -18.02 22.55 26.16
CA ARG A 289 -18.92 23.57 26.72
C ARG A 289 -20.06 23.94 25.77
N GLU A 290 -19.80 23.99 24.47
CA GLU A 290 -20.84 24.24 23.46
C GLU A 290 -21.79 23.04 23.32
N HIS A 291 -21.26 21.82 23.41
CA HIS A 291 -22.07 20.60 23.40
C HIS A 291 -22.90 20.45 24.68
N GLU A 292 -22.38 20.83 25.85
CA GLU A 292 -23.14 20.90 27.10
C GLU A 292 -24.23 21.98 27.10
N ARG A 293 -23.99 23.12 26.43
CA ARG A 293 -25.01 24.16 26.23
C ARG A 293 -26.13 23.70 25.30
N ARG A 294 -25.78 23.09 24.17
CA ARG A 294 -26.77 22.48 23.25
C ARG A 294 -27.63 21.42 23.94
N ARG A 295 -27.07 20.63 24.85
CA ARG A 295 -27.83 19.68 25.69
C ARG A 295 -28.75 20.32 26.73
N LYS A 296 -28.49 21.56 27.15
CA LYS A 296 -29.32 22.30 28.13
C LYS A 296 -30.43 23.12 27.47
N ASP A 297 -30.33 23.37 26.16
CA ASP A 297 -31.30 24.13 25.39
C ASP A 297 -32.35 23.24 24.68
N GLU A 298 -32.30 21.91 24.82
CA GLU A 298 -33.39 21.01 24.43
C GLU A 298 -34.54 21.08 25.48
N PRO A 299 -35.76 21.52 25.12
CA PRO A 299 -36.90 21.50 26.02
C PRO A 299 -37.29 20.05 26.31
N GLY A 300 -37.41 19.70 27.59
CA GLY A 300 -37.69 18.34 28.05
C GLY A 300 -38.87 17.68 27.34
N SER A 301 -38.59 16.56 26.67
CA SER A 301 -39.62 15.59 26.28
C SER A 301 -40.23 15.00 27.55
N THR A 302 -41.46 15.42 27.84
CA THR A 302 -42.34 14.79 28.82
C THR A 302 -42.53 13.32 28.45
N ALA A 303 -42.26 12.42 29.40
CA ALA A 303 -42.67 11.03 29.29
C ALA A 303 -44.20 10.95 29.49
N PRO A 304 -44.95 10.16 28.71
CA PRO A 304 -46.29 9.75 29.12
C PRO A 304 -46.18 8.51 30.03
N ASP A 305 -46.84 8.60 31.18
CA ASP A 305 -47.24 7.45 31.99
C ASP A 305 -48.33 6.65 31.25
N ALA A 306 -48.29 5.32 31.47
CA ALA A 306 -49.22 4.24 31.10
C ALA A 306 -48.93 3.47 29.80
#